data_AF-A0A6N7IZF7-F1
#
_entry.id   AF-A0A6N7IZF7-F1
#
_cell.length_a   1.000
_cell.length_b   1.000
_cell.length_c   1.000
_cell.angle_alpha   90.00
_cell.angle_beta   90.00
_cell.angle_gamma   90.00
#
_symmetry.space_group_name_H-M   'P 1'
#
loop_
_entity.id
_entity.type
_entity.pdbx_description
1 polymer ?
#
loop_
_entity_poly.entity_id
_entity_poly.type
_entity_poly.pdbx_seq_one_letter_code
_entity_poly.pdbx_strand_id
1 'polypeptide(L)'
;MKNYKKILAVAIASAAVVTAGVSIPAVSNAAKAETATTTTSKSNKKSAAGKNDSNSNKSSSGKFNSGNNSQPGQPPQGNGQTPPEKPSGDNSAPGSQNSNSSNSSNSNSSNSNSNGQPSQPPQGNGNQPGGNGGSQPGGSQTKVTYKSATTFKKSATTKGKTYTSKKSGQNAVTATGKKVKVTLKNATIKKSGSSSGGDSDNFYGTNSAALAKSGAVLTIKNSTIKATANGANGTFAYGGGSSKGNGSTIKISNSKITTTGNNAGGIMTAGGGKTYATNLTVHTSGTSSAAIRSDRGGGTVRVNKGTYTTTGVGSPAIYCTSDTAVKNAKLVSKASEGIVIEGKNSVKLTNTSLTANNTKLNGQAKTYQSVMLYQSMSGDSENGTAKFSATGGSITNKHGSVFYVTNTTANISLNHVKITNSAKGNVLLKVAAGSWGNSGSNGGKVTFTANRQKLSGKITVDKVSSLTLKLTNKSTFKGTINSKKQTGTVKVTVNKGCTWTLTGDSYVTSLTNHGRINTNGHTLYVNGVAYKG
;
A
#
# COMPACT_ATOMS: atom_id res chain seq x y z
N MET A 1 48.89 -32.81 -52.61
CA MET A 1 49.45 -34.10 -52.14
C MET A 1 48.51 -34.70 -51.11
N LYS A 2 48.31 -36.03 -51.16
CA LYS A 2 48.12 -37.01 -50.05
C LYS A 2 47.42 -36.53 -48.76
N ASN A 3 46.20 -36.98 -48.39
CA ASN A 3 45.77 -38.32 -47.87
C ASN A 3 45.70 -38.33 -46.31
N TYR A 4 44.83 -39.09 -45.59
CA TYR A 4 43.75 -40.02 -46.00
C TYR A 4 42.61 -40.16 -44.94
N LYS A 5 41.60 -40.99 -45.25
CA LYS A 5 40.28 -41.20 -44.60
C LYS A 5 40.28 -42.11 -43.34
N LYS A 6 39.18 -42.04 -42.55
CA LYS A 6 38.28 -43.15 -42.06
C LYS A 6 37.07 -42.50 -41.32
N ILE A 7 35.76 -42.81 -41.45
CA ILE A 7 34.95 -44.04 -41.78
C ILE A 7 34.94 -45.04 -40.60
N LEU A 8 33.85 -45.59 -40.03
CA LEU A 8 32.47 -46.03 -40.43
C LEU A 8 31.40 -45.41 -39.44
N ALA A 9 30.04 -45.43 -39.50
CA ALA A 9 28.93 -46.14 -40.20
C ALA A 9 28.51 -47.55 -39.62
N VAL A 10 27.25 -48.04 -39.63
CA VAL A 10 25.90 -47.44 -39.86
C VAL A 10 24.74 -48.35 -39.30
N ALA A 11 23.66 -47.77 -38.72
CA ALA A 11 22.28 -48.33 -38.53
C ALA A 11 21.39 -47.26 -37.83
N ILE A 12 20.14 -46.89 -38.17
CA ILE A 12 18.96 -47.50 -38.85
C ILE A 12 18.08 -48.40 -37.95
N ALA A 13 16.93 -47.86 -37.56
CA ALA A 13 15.67 -48.57 -37.33
C ALA A 13 14.51 -47.59 -37.61
N SER A 14 13.56 -47.99 -38.45
CA SER A 14 12.47 -47.11 -38.93
C SER A 14 11.11 -47.68 -38.55
N ALA A 15 10.18 -46.81 -38.12
CA ALA A 15 8.76 -47.13 -38.05
C ALA A 15 7.93 -45.87 -38.33
N ALA A 16 7.23 -45.87 -39.45
CA ALA A 16 6.09 -44.99 -39.71
C ALA A 16 4.80 -45.80 -39.58
N VAL A 17 3.65 -45.15 -39.43
CA VAL A 17 2.44 -45.43 -40.24
C VAL A 17 1.34 -44.40 -39.96
N VAL A 18 0.95 -43.74 -41.06
CA VAL A 18 -0.38 -43.23 -41.48
C VAL A 18 -1.32 -42.50 -40.51
N THR A 19 -1.78 -41.36 -41.02
CA THR A 19 -2.83 -40.45 -40.53
C THR A 19 -4.26 -40.96 -40.66
N ALA A 20 -5.09 -40.64 -39.66
CA ALA A 20 -6.47 -40.15 -39.82
C ALA A 20 -6.81 -39.25 -38.62
N GLY A 21 -7.70 -38.25 -38.68
CA GLY A 21 -8.44 -37.71 -39.83
C GLY A 21 -9.79 -37.10 -39.39
N VAL A 22 -10.24 -36.05 -40.08
CA VAL A 22 -11.64 -35.54 -40.14
C VAL A 22 -12.16 -34.60 -39.01
N SER A 23 -12.72 -33.48 -39.48
CA SER A 23 -13.71 -32.53 -38.91
C SER A 23 -13.54 -31.88 -37.53
N ILE A 24 -13.45 -30.54 -37.56
CA ILE A 24 -14.10 -29.65 -36.58
C ILE A 24 -15.48 -29.28 -37.14
N PRO A 25 -16.55 -29.30 -36.33
CA PRO A 25 -17.70 -28.42 -36.53
C PRO A 25 -17.80 -27.38 -35.41
N ALA A 26 -18.12 -26.14 -35.78
CA ALA A 26 -18.75 -25.18 -34.87
C ALA A 26 -20.22 -25.04 -35.27
N VAL A 27 -21.14 -24.90 -34.32
CA VAL A 27 -22.06 -23.74 -34.22
C VAL A 27 -22.67 -23.66 -32.80
N SER A 28 -23.20 -22.47 -32.47
CA SER A 28 -24.44 -22.22 -31.72
C SER A 28 -24.46 -22.27 -30.18
N ASN A 29 -25.15 -21.27 -29.63
CA ASN A 29 -25.65 -21.24 -28.26
C ASN A 29 -26.86 -22.16 -28.12
N ALA A 30 -27.02 -22.77 -26.94
CA ALA A 30 -28.34 -22.96 -26.34
C ALA A 30 -28.20 -22.88 -24.81
N ALA A 31 -29.24 -22.41 -24.12
CA ALA A 31 -29.30 -22.39 -22.67
C ALA A 31 -30.59 -23.06 -22.19
N LYS A 32 -30.48 -23.98 -21.24
CA LYS A 32 -31.58 -24.33 -20.33
C LYS A 32 -31.00 -24.89 -19.03
N ALA A 33 -31.85 -25.00 -18.01
CA ALA A 33 -31.48 -25.48 -16.69
C ALA A 33 -32.58 -26.37 -16.10
N GLU A 34 -32.17 -27.52 -15.58
CA GLU A 34 -32.84 -28.36 -14.59
C GLU A 34 -31.68 -28.94 -13.74
N THR A 35 -31.67 -29.00 -12.40
CA THR A 35 -32.68 -29.09 -11.32
C THR A 35 -33.04 -30.53 -10.96
N ALA A 36 -32.83 -30.87 -9.68
CA ALA A 36 -33.06 -32.17 -9.03
C ALA A 36 -32.11 -33.32 -9.49
N THR A 37 -31.89 -34.40 -8.73
CA THR A 37 -32.48 -34.78 -7.41
C THR A 37 -31.41 -35.36 -6.47
N THR A 38 -31.68 -35.33 -5.17
CA THR A 38 -30.91 -36.00 -4.10
C THR A 38 -30.97 -37.53 -4.21
N THR A 39 -29.87 -38.22 -3.95
CA THR A 39 -29.89 -39.64 -3.51
C THR A 39 -29.07 -39.78 -2.23
N THR A 40 -29.60 -40.53 -1.26
CA THR A 40 -28.98 -40.72 0.07
C THR A 40 -28.49 -42.15 0.20
N SER A 41 -27.30 -42.36 0.77
CA SER A 41 -26.89 -43.67 1.28
C SER A 41 -26.22 -43.53 2.64
N LYS A 42 -26.79 -44.19 3.65
CA LYS A 42 -26.16 -44.42 4.97
C LYS A 42 -25.73 -45.87 5.02
N SER A 43 -24.55 -46.14 5.58
CA SER A 43 -24.26 -47.43 6.20
C SER A 43 -23.43 -47.20 7.48
N ASN A 44 -23.91 -47.78 8.58
CA ASN A 44 -23.21 -47.79 9.86
C ASN A 44 -22.52 -49.14 10.04
N LYS A 45 -21.33 -49.17 10.66
CA LYS A 45 -21.08 -50.12 11.75
C LYS A 45 -19.95 -49.67 12.69
N LYS A 46 -20.06 -50.12 13.94
CA LYS A 46 -19.02 -50.11 14.99
C LYS A 46 -17.91 -51.14 14.61
N SER A 47 -16.76 -51.29 15.27
CA SER A 47 -16.50 -51.12 16.72
C SER A 47 -15.02 -51.04 17.14
N ALA A 48 -14.80 -50.22 18.19
CA ALA A 48 -14.01 -50.47 19.41
C ALA A 48 -12.48 -50.76 19.38
N ALA A 49 -11.77 -49.90 20.13
CA ALA A 49 -10.76 -50.20 21.17
C ALA A 49 -9.40 -50.86 20.82
N GLY A 50 -8.32 -50.18 21.22
CA GLY A 50 -6.95 -50.69 21.28
C GLY A 50 -6.06 -49.74 22.10
N LYS A 51 -5.48 -50.23 23.19
CA LYS A 51 -4.82 -49.50 24.29
C LYS A 51 -3.78 -48.44 23.87
N ASN A 52 -3.70 -47.33 24.63
CA ASN A 52 -2.43 -46.63 24.86
C ASN A 52 -1.52 -47.50 25.72
N ASP A 53 -0.20 -47.39 25.54
CA ASP A 53 0.72 -47.67 26.64
C ASP A 53 1.94 -46.74 26.64
N SER A 54 2.62 -46.68 27.77
CA SER A 54 3.58 -45.62 28.09
C SER A 54 5.02 -46.00 27.73
N ASN A 55 5.86 -45.03 27.36
CA ASN A 55 7.17 -44.95 28.01
C ASN A 55 7.76 -43.55 28.07
N SER A 56 8.53 -43.29 29.12
CA SER A 56 9.29 -42.08 29.37
C SER A 56 10.76 -42.45 29.57
N ASN A 57 11.69 -41.62 29.10
CA ASN A 57 12.99 -41.58 29.75
C ASN A 57 13.57 -40.16 29.77
N LYS A 58 14.40 -39.90 30.77
CA LYS A 58 14.90 -38.58 31.18
C LYS A 58 16.35 -38.75 31.63
N SER A 59 17.27 -38.08 30.97
CA SER A 59 18.68 -38.08 31.38
C SER A 59 19.32 -36.70 31.18
N SER A 60 19.94 -36.21 32.24
CA SER A 60 20.99 -35.19 32.23
C SER A 60 22.34 -35.91 32.39
N SER A 61 23.53 -35.34 32.24
CA SER A 61 24.00 -33.96 32.38
C SER A 61 25.41 -33.85 31.75
N GLY A 62 25.93 -32.63 31.56
CA GLY A 62 27.34 -32.46 31.21
C GLY A 62 27.71 -31.03 30.82
N LYS A 63 28.49 -30.34 31.66
CA LYS A 63 29.20 -29.11 31.29
C LYS A 63 30.61 -29.49 30.84
N PHE A 64 31.12 -28.84 29.80
CA PHE A 64 32.52 -28.40 29.76
C PHE A 64 32.60 -27.01 29.11
N ASN A 65 33.64 -26.26 29.44
CA ASN A 65 33.78 -24.85 29.11
C ASN A 65 35.22 -24.54 28.69
N SER A 66 35.40 -24.07 27.46
CA SER A 66 36.53 -23.25 27.05
C SER A 66 36.04 -22.23 26.02
N GLY A 67 36.51 -21.00 26.13
CA GLY A 67 36.10 -19.91 25.25
C GLY A 67 37.07 -19.71 24.10
N ASN A 68 36.59 -19.14 23.00
CA ASN A 68 37.43 -18.26 22.18
C ASN A 68 36.61 -17.07 21.66
N ASN A 69 37.27 -15.93 21.47
CA ASN A 69 36.63 -14.62 21.40
C ASN A 69 36.54 -14.09 19.96
N SER A 70 35.34 -13.83 19.46
CA SER A 70 35.11 -13.17 18.16
C SER A 70 33.69 -12.59 18.08
N GLN A 71 33.56 -11.26 18.03
CA GLN A 71 32.26 -10.60 17.84
C GLN A 71 31.85 -10.55 16.35
N PRO A 72 30.58 -10.88 16.03
CA PRO A 72 29.89 -10.33 14.87
C PRO A 72 29.40 -8.91 15.20
N GLY A 73 29.88 -7.91 14.48
CA GLY A 73 29.59 -6.49 14.75
C GLY A 73 28.12 -6.08 14.60
N GLN A 74 27.71 -4.99 15.26
CA GLN A 74 26.34 -4.48 15.20
C GLN A 74 25.94 -4.02 13.78
N PRO A 75 24.69 -4.26 13.34
CA PRO A 75 24.17 -3.63 12.13
C PRO A 75 23.98 -2.11 12.36
N PRO A 76 24.38 -1.25 11.40
CA PRO A 76 24.39 0.20 11.61
C PRO A 76 22.97 0.77 11.80
N GLN A 77 22.84 1.70 12.74
CA GLN A 77 21.59 2.43 13.00
C GLN A 77 21.27 3.36 11.81
N GLY A 78 20.31 2.98 10.98
CA GLY A 78 19.84 3.80 9.88
C GLY A 78 18.79 4.80 10.34
N ASN A 79 19.10 6.10 10.32
CA ASN A 79 18.17 7.18 10.69
C ASN A 79 16.83 7.05 9.96
N GLY A 80 15.77 6.82 10.74
CA GLY A 80 14.40 6.62 10.26
C GLY A 80 13.72 7.92 9.84
N GLN A 81 14.22 8.58 8.80
CA GLN A 81 13.60 9.80 8.27
C GLN A 81 12.20 9.51 7.71
N THR A 82 11.21 10.16 8.32
CA THR A 82 9.89 10.43 7.72
C THR A 82 10.04 11.38 6.52
N PRO A 83 8.99 11.58 5.70
CA PRO A 83 8.90 12.79 4.88
C PRO A 83 9.16 14.03 5.77
N PRO A 84 9.88 15.05 5.27
CA PRO A 84 10.18 16.24 6.06
C PRO A 84 8.89 17.01 6.35
N GLU A 85 8.68 17.41 7.60
CA GLU A 85 7.67 18.39 7.95
C GLU A 85 8.12 19.78 7.46
N LYS A 86 7.18 20.61 7.01
CA LYS A 86 7.47 21.99 6.59
C LYS A 86 7.91 22.79 7.83
N PRO A 87 9.01 23.57 7.78
CA PRO A 87 9.35 24.48 8.87
C PRO A 87 8.18 25.41 9.23
N SER A 88 7.95 25.58 10.54
CA SER A 88 7.26 26.75 11.08
C SER A 88 8.08 27.98 10.71
N GLY A 89 7.46 28.93 9.99
CA GLY A 89 8.13 30.17 9.62
C GLY A 89 7.90 31.23 10.69
N ASP A 90 8.96 31.61 11.39
CA ASP A 90 8.95 32.83 12.19
C ASP A 90 8.96 34.06 11.29
N ASN A 91 8.22 35.09 11.70
CA ASN A 91 8.18 36.38 11.01
C ASN A 91 9.34 37.28 11.47
N SER A 92 10.35 37.45 10.60
CA SER A 92 11.31 38.55 10.68
C SER A 92 11.65 39.06 9.28
N ALA A 93 11.47 40.36 9.05
CA ALA A 93 11.83 41.01 7.80
C ALA A 93 13.34 41.36 7.76
N PRO A 94 14.01 41.38 6.59
CA PRO A 94 15.44 41.65 6.50
C PRO A 94 15.77 43.14 6.63
N GLY A 95 16.63 43.48 7.60
CA GLY A 95 17.29 44.79 7.72
C GLY A 95 18.64 44.84 7.00
N SER A 96 19.11 46.06 6.67
CA SER A 96 20.35 46.29 5.92
C SER A 96 21.63 46.03 6.73
N GLN A 97 22.74 45.82 6.02
CA GLN A 97 24.11 45.92 6.54
C GLN A 97 24.38 47.32 7.12
N ASN A 98 25.14 47.38 8.22
CA ASN A 98 26.45 48.05 8.22
C ASN A 98 27.35 47.44 9.33
N SER A 99 28.42 48.14 9.75
CA SER A 99 29.65 47.55 10.28
C SER A 99 30.11 48.14 11.63
N ASN A 100 31.12 47.47 12.20
CA ASN A 100 32.10 47.94 13.19
C ASN A 100 31.77 48.04 14.70
N SER A 101 32.60 47.30 15.45
CA SER A 101 33.39 47.76 16.62
C SER A 101 32.83 47.77 18.06
N SER A 102 33.65 47.18 18.93
CA SER A 102 34.03 47.56 20.31
C SER A 102 33.05 47.48 21.49
N ASN A 103 33.58 46.87 22.57
CA ASN A 103 33.24 46.98 24.00
C ASN A 103 31.85 46.51 24.48
N SER A 104 31.64 46.22 25.77
CA SER A 104 32.48 45.61 26.82
C SER A 104 31.66 45.55 28.12
N SER A 105 31.89 44.53 28.95
CA SER A 105 31.70 44.52 30.43
C SER A 105 30.30 44.76 31.05
N ASN A 106 29.97 43.86 32.00
CA ASN A 106 29.10 44.04 33.18
C ASN A 106 27.57 44.21 32.99
N SER A 107 26.74 43.83 33.98
CA SER A 107 26.89 42.80 35.04
C SER A 107 25.54 42.54 35.76
N ASN A 108 25.54 41.52 36.63
CA ASN A 108 24.61 41.24 37.73
C ASN A 108 23.16 40.82 37.44
N SER A 109 22.69 39.92 38.31
CA SER A 109 21.28 39.59 38.51
C SER A 109 20.77 40.25 39.79
N SER A 110 19.45 40.50 39.83
CA SER A 110 18.70 40.77 41.06
C SER A 110 17.35 40.04 40.98
N ASN A 111 16.84 39.58 42.13
CA ASN A 111 15.64 38.75 42.24
C ASN A 111 14.66 39.40 43.23
N SER A 112 13.34 39.39 42.96
CA SER A 112 12.29 39.60 43.97
C SER A 112 10.88 39.22 43.50
N ASN A 113 10.07 38.78 44.47
CA ASN A 113 8.67 38.33 44.38
C ASN A 113 7.68 39.46 43.98
N SER A 114 6.41 39.22 43.57
CA SER A 114 5.45 38.35 44.27
C SER A 114 4.14 37.99 43.53
N ASN A 115 3.54 36.88 43.99
CA ASN A 115 2.12 36.49 44.11
C ASN A 115 1.04 37.00 43.11
N GLY A 116 0.26 36.06 42.54
CA GLY A 116 -1.03 36.36 41.88
C GLY A 116 -1.67 35.22 41.07
N GLN A 117 -2.34 34.27 41.73
CA GLN A 117 -3.22 33.26 41.09
C GLN A 117 -4.70 33.65 41.28
N PRO A 118 -5.69 33.06 40.56
CA PRO A 118 -5.65 32.30 39.30
C PRO A 118 -6.61 32.88 38.22
N SER A 119 -6.56 32.35 37.00
CA SER A 119 -7.48 32.72 35.90
C SER A 119 -8.64 31.70 35.70
N GLN A 120 -9.83 32.21 35.36
CA GLN A 120 -10.94 31.44 34.78
C GLN A 120 -11.47 32.13 33.50
N PRO A 121 -12.16 31.41 32.58
CA PRO A 121 -12.42 31.90 31.23
C PRO A 121 -13.91 32.21 30.91
N PRO A 122 -14.20 33.24 30.10
CA PRO A 122 -15.30 33.24 29.13
C PRO A 122 -14.91 32.32 27.95
N GLN A 123 -15.72 31.35 27.54
CA GLN A 123 -16.89 31.53 26.67
C GLN A 123 -16.58 32.40 25.43
N GLY A 124 -16.62 31.77 24.25
CA GLY A 124 -16.44 32.45 22.97
C GLY A 124 -17.77 32.70 22.25
N ASN A 125 -17.72 33.54 21.21
CA ASN A 125 -18.78 33.66 20.21
C ASN A 125 -18.28 33.16 18.86
N GLY A 126 -19.15 32.47 18.12
CA GLY A 126 -18.82 31.94 16.81
C GLY A 126 -19.04 32.96 15.70
N ASN A 127 -18.29 32.81 14.60
CA ASN A 127 -18.72 33.27 13.29
C ASN A 127 -18.10 32.40 12.19
N GLN A 128 -18.94 31.85 11.31
CA GLN A 128 -18.51 31.47 9.97
C GLN A 128 -18.52 32.72 9.09
N PRO A 129 -17.60 32.81 8.13
CA PRO A 129 -18.04 33.10 6.76
C PRO A 129 -18.06 31.87 5.86
N GLY A 130 -18.70 32.03 4.69
CA GLY A 130 -18.71 31.03 3.63
C GLY A 130 -17.33 30.83 2.98
N GLY A 131 -17.19 29.74 2.22
CA GLY A 131 -15.92 29.40 1.58
C GLY A 131 -15.61 30.25 0.35
N ASN A 132 -14.32 30.37 0.04
CA ASN A 132 -13.85 30.65 -1.31
C ASN A 132 -12.72 29.68 -1.67
N GLY A 133 -12.45 29.48 -2.96
CA GLY A 133 -11.49 28.49 -3.47
C GLY A 133 -10.04 28.86 -3.14
N GLY A 134 -9.55 28.44 -1.97
CA GLY A 134 -8.21 28.77 -1.48
C GLY A 134 -7.09 28.36 -2.44
N SER A 135 -6.50 29.35 -3.11
CA SER A 135 -5.30 29.22 -3.93
C SER A 135 -4.19 28.50 -3.17
N GLN A 136 -3.59 27.48 -3.78
CA GLN A 136 -2.47 26.74 -3.20
C GLN A 136 -1.33 27.71 -2.84
N PRO A 137 -0.91 27.82 -1.57
CA PRO A 137 0.18 28.71 -1.18
C PRO A 137 1.44 28.40 -1.99
N GLY A 138 2.05 29.44 -2.56
CA GLY A 138 3.12 29.34 -3.55
C GLY A 138 4.42 28.78 -2.98
N GLY A 139 4.50 27.46 -2.81
CA GLY A 139 5.76 26.78 -2.57
C GLY A 139 6.74 27.09 -3.71
N SER A 140 7.84 27.77 -3.39
CA SER A 140 8.82 28.27 -4.35
C SER A 140 9.23 27.16 -5.32
N GLN A 141 9.04 27.41 -6.61
CA GLN A 141 9.26 26.43 -7.69
C GLN A 141 10.76 26.22 -7.92
N THR A 142 11.40 25.53 -6.98
CA THR A 142 12.81 25.12 -7.06
C THR A 142 13.07 24.42 -8.39
N LYS A 143 13.99 24.98 -9.18
CA LYS A 143 14.20 24.64 -10.59
C LYS A 143 14.84 23.26 -10.76
N VAL A 144 14.02 22.21 -10.68
CA VAL A 144 14.42 20.79 -10.69
C VAL A 144 15.30 20.49 -11.89
N THR A 145 16.58 20.19 -11.64
CA THR A 145 17.57 19.91 -12.69
C THR A 145 17.68 18.42 -12.93
N TYR A 146 17.47 18.00 -14.18
CA TYR A 146 17.45 16.58 -14.57
C TYR A 146 18.75 16.20 -15.30
N LYS A 147 19.55 15.32 -14.70
CA LYS A 147 20.71 14.68 -15.35
C LYS A 147 20.35 13.25 -15.77
N SER A 148 20.91 12.76 -16.87
CA SER A 148 20.84 11.34 -17.25
C SER A 148 22.06 10.88 -18.04
N ALA A 149 22.43 9.60 -17.90
CA ALA A 149 23.45 8.95 -18.72
C ALA A 149 22.98 8.63 -20.15
N THR A 150 21.67 8.63 -20.43
CA THR A 150 21.13 8.56 -21.79
C THR A 150 19.79 9.27 -21.89
N THR A 151 19.70 10.32 -22.72
CA THR A 151 18.47 11.13 -22.87
C THR A 151 17.91 11.02 -24.29
N PHE A 152 16.71 10.47 -24.43
CA PHE A 152 15.95 10.49 -25.66
C PHE A 152 15.11 11.78 -25.77
N LYS A 153 15.54 12.69 -26.66
CA LYS A 153 14.81 13.91 -27.07
C LYS A 153 13.96 13.73 -28.34
N LYS A 154 14.17 12.62 -29.07
CA LYS A 154 13.42 12.20 -30.28
C LYS A 154 12.86 10.79 -30.04
N SER A 155 11.81 10.41 -30.77
CA SER A 155 11.23 9.06 -30.73
C SER A 155 12.23 8.00 -31.20
N ALA A 156 12.23 6.82 -30.58
CA ALA A 156 13.21 5.77 -30.87
C ALA A 156 12.72 4.37 -30.46
N THR A 157 13.30 3.32 -31.05
CA THR A 157 13.18 1.93 -30.55
C THR A 157 14.57 1.31 -30.43
N THR A 158 14.87 0.65 -29.32
CA THR A 158 16.12 -0.09 -29.12
C THR A 158 15.84 -1.54 -28.69
N LYS A 159 16.79 -2.44 -28.95
CA LYS A 159 16.76 -3.86 -28.58
C LYS A 159 18.10 -4.23 -27.94
N GLY A 160 18.09 -4.97 -26.82
CA GLY A 160 19.29 -5.57 -26.22
C GLY A 160 20.31 -4.62 -25.58
N LYS A 161 20.07 -3.30 -25.58
CA LYS A 161 21.03 -2.31 -25.05
C LYS A 161 21.02 -2.27 -23.51
N THR A 162 22.19 -1.96 -22.95
CA THR A 162 22.37 -1.69 -21.53
C THR A 162 22.44 -0.18 -21.27
N TYR A 163 21.74 0.28 -20.24
CA TYR A 163 21.74 1.68 -19.78
C TYR A 163 22.21 1.70 -18.31
N THR A 164 23.27 2.44 -17.99
CA THR A 164 23.86 2.44 -16.65
C THR A 164 24.14 3.85 -16.14
N SER A 165 23.79 4.13 -14.87
CA SER A 165 24.27 5.31 -14.14
C SER A 165 24.84 4.90 -12.78
N LYS A 166 26.12 5.20 -12.56
CA LYS A 166 26.80 5.13 -11.25
C LYS A 166 26.80 6.48 -10.51
N LYS A 167 26.45 7.59 -11.17
CA LYS A 167 26.57 8.95 -10.60
C LYS A 167 25.35 9.33 -9.75
N SER A 168 25.55 10.25 -8.81
CA SER A 168 24.49 10.83 -7.97
C SER A 168 23.58 11.77 -8.78
N GLY A 169 22.28 11.80 -8.45
CA GLY A 169 21.28 12.67 -9.08
C GLY A 169 21.18 12.53 -10.61
N GLN A 170 21.58 11.39 -11.17
CA GLN A 170 21.65 11.14 -12.61
C GLN A 170 20.91 9.86 -12.99
N ASN A 171 19.83 10.00 -13.76
CA ASN A 171 19.03 8.86 -14.25
C ASN A 171 19.83 7.94 -15.18
N ALA A 172 19.60 6.63 -15.18
CA ALA A 172 20.29 5.74 -16.13
C ALA A 172 19.74 5.90 -17.57
N VAL A 173 18.43 6.06 -17.75
CA VAL A 173 17.82 6.48 -19.03
C VAL A 173 16.59 7.38 -18.83
N THR A 174 16.47 8.42 -19.64
CA THR A 174 15.33 9.37 -19.61
C THR A 174 14.72 9.55 -21.00
N ALA A 175 13.39 9.49 -21.10
CA ALA A 175 12.62 9.99 -22.24
C ALA A 175 11.99 11.33 -21.89
N THR A 176 12.14 12.35 -22.75
CA THR A 176 11.67 13.71 -22.46
C THR A 176 11.23 14.47 -23.73
N GLY A 177 10.07 15.11 -23.67
CA GLY A 177 9.55 15.99 -24.73
C GLY A 177 8.13 15.64 -25.18
N LYS A 178 7.36 16.66 -25.59
CA LYS A 178 6.01 16.48 -26.15
C LYS A 178 6.07 15.58 -27.38
N LYS A 179 5.11 14.66 -27.53
CA LYS A 179 5.00 13.67 -28.64
C LYS A 179 6.15 12.64 -28.74
N VAL A 180 7.19 12.69 -27.90
CA VAL A 180 8.32 11.73 -27.92
C VAL A 180 7.87 10.34 -27.46
N LYS A 181 8.08 9.32 -28.29
CA LYS A 181 7.73 7.91 -28.02
C LYS A 181 8.98 7.03 -28.09
N VAL A 182 9.39 6.46 -26.97
CA VAL A 182 10.59 5.61 -26.85
C VAL A 182 10.18 4.18 -26.52
N THR A 183 10.79 3.18 -27.14
CA THR A 183 10.58 1.75 -26.82
C THR A 183 11.90 1.02 -26.55
N LEU A 184 12.08 0.51 -25.34
CA LEU A 184 13.23 -0.29 -24.93
C LEU A 184 12.82 -1.77 -24.87
N LYS A 185 13.30 -2.61 -25.79
CA LYS A 185 13.06 -4.07 -25.82
C LYS A 185 14.28 -4.82 -25.28
N ASN A 186 14.07 -5.84 -24.45
CA ASN A 186 15.13 -6.72 -23.93
C ASN A 186 16.30 -5.93 -23.29
N ALA A 187 15.99 -4.84 -22.58
CA ALA A 187 17.00 -3.90 -22.08
C ALA A 187 17.49 -4.27 -20.68
N THR A 188 18.73 -3.93 -20.37
CA THR A 188 19.28 -4.00 -18.99
C THR A 188 19.50 -2.58 -18.47
N ILE A 189 18.83 -2.21 -17.38
CA ILE A 189 18.88 -0.85 -16.82
C ILE A 189 19.44 -0.92 -15.40
N LYS A 190 20.57 -0.25 -15.16
CA LYS A 190 21.33 -0.31 -13.88
C LYS A 190 21.51 1.09 -13.29
N LYS A 191 21.12 1.27 -12.02
CA LYS A 191 21.32 2.52 -11.27
C LYS A 191 21.96 2.22 -9.92
N SER A 192 23.15 2.74 -9.65
CA SER A 192 23.89 2.44 -8.41
C SER A 192 24.48 3.66 -7.69
N GLY A 193 24.37 4.87 -8.25
CA GLY A 193 24.64 6.10 -7.49
C GLY A 193 23.47 6.43 -6.56
N SER A 194 23.75 6.78 -5.31
CA SER A 194 22.76 7.33 -4.37
C SER A 194 22.25 8.69 -4.84
N SER A 195 21.29 9.28 -4.13
CA SER A 195 21.17 10.73 -4.03
C SER A 195 21.42 11.19 -2.59
N SER A 196 21.27 12.49 -2.34
CA SER A 196 21.21 13.10 -1.00
C SER A 196 19.88 12.89 -0.27
N GLY A 197 18.93 12.14 -0.85
CA GLY A 197 17.70 11.68 -0.19
C GLY A 197 16.54 12.68 -0.12
N GLY A 198 16.74 13.93 -0.54
CA GLY A 198 15.72 14.99 -0.45
C GLY A 198 14.55 14.87 -1.45
N ASP A 199 13.63 15.84 -1.35
CA ASP A 199 12.41 16.00 -2.16
C ASP A 199 12.54 15.64 -3.64
N SER A 200 13.66 16.00 -4.27
CA SER A 200 13.86 15.89 -5.71
C SER A 200 13.68 14.47 -6.27
N ASP A 201 14.16 13.47 -5.55
CA ASP A 201 14.16 12.09 -6.03
C ASP A 201 12.86 11.36 -5.71
N ASN A 202 12.23 11.73 -4.60
CA ASN A 202 10.91 11.24 -4.19
C ASN A 202 9.81 11.83 -5.08
N PHE A 203 9.79 13.14 -5.32
CA PHE A 203 8.66 13.79 -5.98
C PHE A 203 8.85 14.00 -7.49
N TYR A 204 10.09 14.13 -7.96
CA TYR A 204 10.38 14.45 -9.37
C TYR A 204 11.22 13.38 -10.10
N GLY A 205 11.73 12.38 -9.38
CA GLY A 205 12.35 11.19 -9.96
C GLY A 205 13.76 11.41 -10.52
N THR A 206 14.52 12.39 -10.02
CA THR A 206 15.86 12.75 -10.54
C THR A 206 16.93 11.64 -10.45
N ASN A 207 16.78 10.65 -9.56
CA ASN A 207 17.73 9.56 -9.36
C ASN A 207 17.25 8.18 -9.89
N SER A 208 16.32 8.13 -10.85
CA SER A 208 15.67 6.89 -11.31
C SER A 208 16.54 6.04 -12.25
N ALA A 209 16.28 4.73 -12.34
CA ALA A 209 16.86 3.90 -13.39
C ALA A 209 16.23 4.21 -14.77
N ALA A 210 14.89 4.34 -14.84
CA ALA A 210 14.20 4.81 -16.04
C ALA A 210 13.17 5.92 -15.73
N LEU A 211 13.25 7.06 -16.43
CA LEU A 211 12.38 8.23 -16.23
C LEU A 211 11.61 8.59 -17.52
N ALA A 212 10.32 8.91 -17.38
CA ALA A 212 9.51 9.58 -18.42
C ALA A 212 8.99 10.92 -17.90
N LYS A 213 9.25 12.01 -18.63
CA LYS A 213 8.87 13.38 -18.25
C LYS A 213 8.53 14.27 -19.44
N SER A 214 7.97 15.46 -19.16
CA SER A 214 7.68 16.51 -20.14
C SER A 214 6.85 16.07 -21.36
N GLY A 215 5.89 15.17 -21.17
CA GLY A 215 4.95 14.68 -22.19
C GLY A 215 5.45 13.49 -23.02
N ALA A 216 6.56 12.86 -22.62
CA ALA A 216 7.11 11.69 -23.32
C ALA A 216 6.42 10.37 -22.88
N VAL A 217 6.39 9.40 -23.79
CA VAL A 217 5.94 8.02 -23.54
C VAL A 217 7.13 7.08 -23.61
N LEU A 218 7.49 6.46 -22.48
CA LEU A 218 8.55 5.44 -22.40
C LEU A 218 7.92 4.05 -22.27
N THR A 219 8.13 3.22 -23.29
CA THR A 219 7.69 1.82 -23.33
C THR A 219 8.87 0.90 -23.02
N ILE A 220 8.70 -0.06 -22.13
CA ILE A 220 9.75 -1.01 -21.71
C ILE A 220 9.18 -2.44 -21.80
N LYS A 221 9.84 -3.33 -22.52
CA LYS A 221 9.37 -4.72 -22.74
C LYS A 221 10.48 -5.74 -22.53
N ASN A 222 10.19 -6.82 -21.79
CA ASN A 222 11.08 -7.97 -21.59
C ASN A 222 12.43 -7.59 -20.96
N SER A 223 12.45 -6.60 -20.07
CA SER A 223 13.68 -5.94 -19.58
C SER A 223 13.99 -6.27 -18.12
N THR A 224 15.25 -6.10 -17.72
CA THR A 224 15.69 -6.20 -16.32
C THR A 224 16.15 -4.83 -15.82
N ILE A 225 15.63 -4.41 -14.67
CA ILE A 225 15.92 -3.13 -14.03
C ILE A 225 16.44 -3.39 -12.60
N LYS A 226 17.64 -2.90 -12.28
CA LYS A 226 18.25 -3.02 -10.94
C LYS A 226 18.71 -1.65 -10.45
N ALA A 227 18.16 -1.19 -9.32
CA ALA A 227 18.44 0.14 -8.76
C ALA A 227 18.81 0.02 -7.26
N THR A 228 20.09 0.14 -6.92
CA THR A 228 20.59 -0.39 -5.63
C THR A 228 20.80 0.61 -4.51
N ALA A 229 20.82 1.91 -4.81
CA ALA A 229 21.20 2.95 -3.86
C ALA A 229 19.99 3.75 -3.33
N ASN A 230 20.21 4.61 -2.34
CA ASN A 230 19.12 5.38 -1.74
C ASN A 230 18.56 6.40 -2.76
N GLY A 231 17.23 6.57 -2.75
CA GLY A 231 16.48 7.35 -3.74
C GLY A 231 16.45 6.76 -5.15
N ALA A 232 17.05 5.58 -5.39
CA ALA A 232 17.20 5.03 -6.74
C ALA A 232 15.94 4.28 -7.20
N ASN A 233 14.91 5.01 -7.63
CA ASN A 233 13.65 4.44 -8.12
C ASN A 233 13.84 3.53 -9.37
N GLY A 234 13.08 2.45 -9.46
CA GLY A 234 13.13 1.51 -10.59
C GLY A 234 12.63 2.13 -11.90
N THR A 235 11.38 2.57 -11.93
CA THR A 235 10.83 3.37 -13.03
C THR A 235 9.99 4.53 -12.51
N PHE A 236 10.12 5.73 -13.07
CA PHE A 236 9.40 6.92 -12.61
C PHE A 236 8.68 7.64 -13.76
N ALA A 237 7.38 7.88 -13.61
CA ALA A 237 6.59 8.71 -14.52
C ALA A 237 6.26 10.05 -13.85
N TYR A 238 6.87 11.16 -14.29
CA TYR A 238 6.63 12.49 -13.73
C TYR A 238 5.79 13.38 -14.66
N GLY A 239 4.54 13.64 -14.26
CA GLY A 239 3.57 14.40 -15.05
C GLY A 239 3.75 15.92 -15.03
N GLY A 240 4.72 16.48 -14.30
CA GLY A 240 4.98 17.93 -14.28
C GLY A 240 4.26 18.74 -13.19
N GLY A 241 3.58 18.09 -12.25
CA GLY A 241 3.18 18.69 -10.97
C GLY A 241 1.68 18.86 -10.74
N SER A 242 0.86 18.88 -11.80
CA SER A 242 -0.61 18.97 -11.69
C SER A 242 -1.29 17.61 -11.78
N SER A 243 -2.43 17.43 -11.10
CA SER A 243 -3.16 16.15 -11.04
C SER A 243 -3.60 15.59 -12.40
N LYS A 244 -3.81 16.45 -13.41
CA LYS A 244 -4.09 16.06 -14.81
C LYS A 244 -2.83 15.61 -15.56
N GLY A 245 -1.68 16.20 -15.22
CA GLY A 245 -0.36 15.96 -15.81
C GLY A 245 -0.20 16.42 -17.26
N ASN A 246 1.06 16.52 -17.71
CA ASN A 246 1.46 16.85 -19.08
C ASN A 246 1.46 15.65 -20.04
N GLY A 247 0.88 14.50 -19.64
CA GLY A 247 0.82 13.27 -20.43
C GLY A 247 2.03 12.33 -20.31
N SER A 248 3.05 12.66 -19.50
CA SER A 248 4.22 11.78 -19.29
C SER A 248 3.81 10.39 -18.83
N THR A 249 4.23 9.36 -19.57
CA THR A 249 3.70 8.00 -19.43
C THR A 249 4.82 6.95 -19.44
N ILE A 250 4.78 6.00 -18.50
CA ILE A 250 5.50 4.73 -18.61
C ILE A 250 4.53 3.60 -18.98
N LYS A 251 4.93 2.75 -19.94
CA LYS A 251 4.25 1.51 -20.33
C LYS A 251 5.24 0.35 -20.21
N ILE A 252 5.16 -0.45 -19.15
CA ILE A 252 6.14 -1.51 -18.87
C ILE A 252 5.49 -2.89 -18.84
N SER A 253 6.09 -3.89 -19.51
CA SER A 253 5.55 -5.25 -19.57
C SER A 253 6.60 -6.36 -19.50
N ASN A 254 6.25 -7.50 -18.92
CA ASN A 254 7.08 -8.72 -18.86
C ASN A 254 8.50 -8.47 -18.33
N SER A 255 8.64 -7.57 -17.35
CA SER A 255 9.94 -7.04 -16.93
C SER A 255 10.18 -7.25 -15.43
N LYS A 256 11.44 -7.48 -15.05
CA LYS A 256 11.87 -7.62 -13.65
C LYS A 256 12.42 -6.30 -13.13
N ILE A 257 11.97 -5.88 -11.95
CA ILE A 257 12.50 -4.72 -11.22
C ILE A 257 13.00 -5.19 -9.87
N THR A 258 14.19 -4.74 -9.47
CA THR A 258 14.73 -4.97 -8.13
C THR A 258 15.33 -3.69 -7.59
N THR A 259 14.79 -3.18 -6.47
CA THR A 259 15.34 -2.02 -5.75
C THR A 259 15.78 -2.42 -4.35
N THR A 260 16.90 -1.86 -3.86
CA THR A 260 17.46 -2.25 -2.56
C THR A 260 17.80 -1.11 -1.60
N GLY A 261 17.98 0.11 -2.09
CA GLY A 261 18.20 1.28 -1.22
C GLY A 261 16.91 1.78 -0.55
N ASN A 262 17.06 2.66 0.43
CA ASN A 262 15.94 3.34 1.08
C ASN A 262 15.34 4.38 0.11
N ASN A 263 14.04 4.66 0.24
CA ASN A 263 13.29 5.57 -0.65
C ASN A 263 13.39 5.19 -2.15
N ALA A 264 13.50 3.91 -2.47
CA ALA A 264 13.68 3.40 -3.84
C ALA A 264 12.44 2.60 -4.30
N GLY A 265 11.40 3.29 -4.74
CA GLY A 265 10.15 2.70 -5.23
C GLY A 265 10.34 1.82 -6.48
N GLY A 266 9.53 0.77 -6.60
CA GLY A 266 9.60 -0.20 -7.70
C GLY A 266 9.12 0.41 -9.03
N ILE A 267 7.80 0.58 -9.16
CA ILE A 267 7.21 1.48 -10.16
C ILE A 267 6.64 2.71 -9.44
N MET A 268 6.99 3.91 -9.91
CA MET A 268 6.70 5.19 -9.25
C MET A 268 6.04 6.20 -10.19
N THR A 269 5.08 6.97 -9.66
CA THR A 269 4.24 7.90 -10.44
C THR A 269 3.91 9.15 -9.62
N ALA A 270 4.21 10.34 -10.13
CA ALA A 270 3.97 11.60 -9.40
C ALA A 270 3.59 12.77 -10.33
N GLY A 271 3.03 13.83 -9.76
CA GLY A 271 2.72 15.09 -10.45
C GLY A 271 1.83 14.94 -11.69
N GLY A 272 0.85 14.03 -11.68
CA GLY A 272 -0.03 13.73 -12.82
C GLY A 272 0.52 12.69 -13.81
N GLY A 273 1.60 11.99 -13.45
CA GLY A 273 2.20 10.95 -14.29
C GLY A 273 1.26 9.77 -14.54
N LYS A 274 1.55 8.98 -15.58
CA LYS A 274 0.73 7.79 -15.92
C LYS A 274 1.60 6.54 -16.04
N THR A 275 1.25 5.48 -15.32
CA THR A 275 1.99 4.21 -15.32
C THR A 275 1.07 3.04 -15.66
N TYR A 276 1.37 2.36 -16.76
CA TYR A 276 0.69 1.15 -17.22
C TYR A 276 1.66 -0.02 -17.12
N ALA A 277 1.45 -0.90 -16.13
CA ALA A 277 2.28 -2.07 -15.87
C ALA A 277 1.53 -3.36 -16.22
N THR A 278 2.19 -4.33 -16.86
CA THR A 278 1.62 -5.65 -17.11
C THR A 278 2.62 -6.78 -16.90
N ASN A 279 2.26 -7.75 -16.05
CA ASN A 279 3.07 -8.95 -15.82
C ASN A 279 4.52 -8.62 -15.41
N LEU A 280 4.69 -7.87 -14.32
CA LEU A 280 6.01 -7.56 -13.77
C LEU A 280 6.38 -8.50 -12.62
N THR A 281 7.67 -8.65 -12.37
CA THR A 281 8.19 -9.17 -11.10
C THR A 281 8.96 -8.05 -10.42
N VAL A 282 8.35 -7.42 -9.41
CA VAL A 282 8.91 -6.28 -8.68
C VAL A 282 9.27 -6.71 -7.27
N HIS A 283 10.52 -6.50 -6.88
CA HIS A 283 11.02 -6.74 -5.52
C HIS A 283 11.69 -5.48 -4.97
N THR A 284 11.31 -5.05 -3.77
CA THR A 284 11.90 -3.89 -3.08
C THR A 284 12.27 -4.26 -1.64
N SER A 285 13.43 -3.81 -1.15
CA SER A 285 13.93 -4.24 0.17
C SER A 285 14.37 -3.14 1.14
N GLY A 286 14.66 -1.92 0.68
CA GLY A 286 15.00 -0.80 1.57
C GLY A 286 13.78 -0.18 2.24
N THR A 287 13.99 0.68 3.22
CA THR A 287 12.92 1.39 3.95
C THR A 287 12.17 2.36 3.03
N SER A 288 10.87 2.60 3.29
CA SER A 288 10.00 3.54 2.54
C SER A 288 9.95 3.29 1.01
N SER A 289 10.15 2.04 0.60
CA SER A 289 10.36 1.63 -0.79
C SER A 289 9.21 0.74 -1.29
N ALA A 290 8.02 1.33 -1.49
CA ALA A 290 6.86 0.59 -1.97
C ALA A 290 7.05 0.01 -3.39
N ALA A 291 6.55 -1.21 -3.64
CA ALA A 291 6.69 -1.87 -4.94
C ALA A 291 5.85 -1.17 -6.04
N ILE A 292 4.66 -0.69 -5.66
CA ILE A 292 3.85 0.25 -6.43
C ILE A 292 3.76 1.52 -5.59
N ARG A 293 4.40 2.61 -6.02
CA ARG A 293 4.36 3.91 -5.32
C ARG A 293 3.71 4.96 -6.22
N SER A 294 2.87 5.80 -5.64
CA SER A 294 2.61 7.13 -6.17
C SER A 294 2.91 8.18 -5.12
N ASP A 295 3.16 9.41 -5.58
CA ASP A 295 3.60 10.49 -4.71
C ASP A 295 3.01 11.87 -5.07
N ARG A 296 3.49 12.94 -4.42
CA ARG A 296 3.03 14.35 -4.53
C ARG A 296 2.46 14.72 -5.91
N GLY A 297 1.25 15.31 -5.91
CA GLY A 297 0.54 15.75 -7.12
C GLY A 297 -0.12 14.63 -7.94
N GLY A 298 -0.10 13.38 -7.45
CA GLY A 298 -0.92 12.27 -7.94
C GLY A 298 -0.65 11.80 -9.36
N GLY A 299 -1.68 11.26 -10.02
CA GLY A 299 -1.59 10.67 -11.37
C GLY A 299 -2.48 9.45 -11.56
N THR A 300 -2.11 8.57 -12.50
CA THR A 300 -2.87 7.35 -12.82
C THR A 300 -1.98 6.11 -12.87
N VAL A 301 -2.28 5.10 -12.06
CA VAL A 301 -1.57 3.81 -12.05
C VAL A 301 -2.53 2.69 -12.46
N ARG A 302 -2.11 1.85 -13.41
CA ARG A 302 -2.86 0.72 -13.95
C ARG A 302 -1.97 -0.52 -14.03
N VAL A 303 -2.25 -1.51 -13.20
CA VAL A 303 -1.47 -2.76 -13.09
C VAL A 303 -2.33 -3.97 -13.49
N ASN A 304 -1.76 -4.89 -14.29
CA ASN A 304 -2.42 -6.12 -14.72
C ASN A 304 -1.46 -7.32 -14.68
N LYS A 305 -1.74 -8.36 -13.87
CA LYS A 305 -0.83 -9.50 -13.63
C LYS A 305 0.51 -9.11 -12.98
N GLY A 306 1.28 -10.12 -12.60
CA GLY A 306 2.61 -9.97 -11.99
C GLY A 306 2.61 -10.10 -10.46
N THR A 307 3.81 -10.13 -9.90
CA THR A 307 4.06 -10.23 -8.45
C THR A 307 4.86 -9.02 -7.96
N TYR A 308 4.35 -8.37 -6.92
CA TYR A 308 4.91 -7.18 -6.30
C TYR A 308 5.17 -7.49 -4.83
N THR A 309 6.46 -7.58 -4.46
CA THR A 309 6.91 -8.03 -3.14
C THR A 309 7.75 -6.96 -2.47
N THR A 310 7.43 -6.60 -1.23
CA THR A 310 8.22 -5.71 -0.39
C THR A 310 8.74 -6.42 0.86
N THR A 311 9.95 -6.07 1.30
CA THR A 311 10.56 -6.60 2.53
C THR A 311 11.09 -5.53 3.49
N GLY A 312 11.21 -4.28 3.07
CA GLY A 312 11.65 -3.18 3.91
C GLY A 312 10.59 -2.68 4.88
N VAL A 313 11.01 -1.87 5.86
CA VAL A 313 10.10 -1.18 6.79
C VAL A 313 9.47 0.03 6.09
N GLY A 314 8.28 0.48 6.51
CA GLY A 314 7.53 1.55 5.85
C GLY A 314 7.18 1.29 4.37
N SER A 315 7.27 0.02 3.92
CA SER A 315 7.28 -0.32 2.49
C SER A 315 6.09 -1.19 2.12
N PRO A 316 4.90 -0.60 1.91
CA PRO A 316 3.73 -1.37 1.50
C PRO A 316 3.83 -1.87 0.06
N ALA A 317 3.05 -2.89 -0.28
CA ALA A 317 2.94 -3.34 -1.68
C ALA A 317 2.33 -2.24 -2.58
N ILE A 318 1.46 -1.39 -2.02
CA ILE A 318 0.99 -0.14 -2.64
C ILE A 318 1.10 1.02 -1.61
N TYR A 319 1.81 2.10 -1.95
CA TYR A 319 1.62 3.43 -1.35
C TYR A 319 0.92 4.33 -2.36
N CYS A 320 -0.19 4.99 -1.98
CA CYS A 320 -1.08 5.61 -2.94
C CYS A 320 -1.51 7.05 -2.61
N THR A 321 -1.06 7.97 -3.47
CA THR A 321 -1.51 9.37 -3.58
C THR A 321 -2.20 9.65 -4.93
N SER A 322 -2.74 8.62 -5.58
CA SER A 322 -3.22 8.68 -6.97
C SER A 322 -4.51 7.89 -7.23
N ASP A 323 -4.97 7.87 -8.47
CA ASP A 323 -5.93 6.87 -8.96
C ASP A 323 -5.18 5.57 -9.34
N THR A 324 -5.27 4.54 -8.51
CA THR A 324 -4.58 3.25 -8.68
C THR A 324 -5.56 2.10 -8.88
N ALA A 325 -5.41 1.35 -9.97
CA ALA A 325 -6.17 0.11 -10.20
C ALA A 325 -5.23 -1.07 -10.49
N VAL A 326 -5.43 -2.19 -9.77
CA VAL A 326 -4.57 -3.39 -9.80
C VAL A 326 -5.42 -4.64 -10.00
N LYS A 327 -5.28 -5.28 -11.17
CA LYS A 327 -6.02 -6.51 -11.52
C LYS A 327 -5.13 -7.74 -11.71
N ASN A 328 -5.66 -8.91 -11.35
CA ASN A 328 -5.06 -10.23 -11.59
C ASN A 328 -3.65 -10.42 -10.99
N ALA A 329 -3.27 -9.66 -9.96
CA ALA A 329 -1.89 -9.58 -9.47
C ALA A 329 -1.71 -10.24 -8.08
N LYS A 330 -0.45 -10.50 -7.72
CA LYS A 330 -0.04 -10.95 -6.37
C LYS A 330 0.72 -9.81 -5.68
N LEU A 331 0.23 -9.37 -4.53
CA LEU A 331 0.78 -8.29 -3.70
C LEU A 331 1.22 -8.87 -2.36
N VAL A 332 2.49 -8.70 -2.00
CA VAL A 332 3.07 -9.27 -0.76
C VAL A 332 3.88 -8.23 -0.02
N SER A 333 3.51 -7.92 1.21
CA SER A 333 4.31 -7.10 2.13
C SER A 333 4.73 -7.92 3.34
N LYS A 334 6.03 -8.11 3.53
CA LYS A 334 6.57 -8.97 4.60
C LYS A 334 6.76 -8.25 5.95
N ALA A 335 6.94 -6.94 5.95
CA ALA A 335 7.32 -6.17 7.13
C ALA A 335 6.40 -4.98 7.47
N SER A 336 5.57 -4.53 6.53
CA SER A 336 4.69 -3.34 6.69
C SER A 336 3.26 -3.63 6.23
N GLU A 337 2.44 -2.59 6.08
CA GLU A 337 1.11 -2.63 5.48
C GLU A 337 1.13 -3.34 4.12
N GLY A 338 -0.03 -3.85 3.70
CA GLY A 338 -0.25 -4.24 2.32
C GLY A 338 -0.47 -3.02 1.42
N ILE A 339 -1.32 -2.10 1.87
CA ILE A 339 -1.76 -0.92 1.14
C ILE A 339 -1.87 0.27 2.08
N VAL A 340 -1.33 1.42 1.68
CA VAL A 340 -1.54 2.73 2.30
C VAL A 340 -2.19 3.65 1.27
N ILE A 341 -3.26 4.34 1.67
CA ILE A 341 -3.97 5.35 0.85
C ILE A 341 -4.01 6.66 1.63
N GLU A 342 -3.57 7.73 0.99
CA GLU A 342 -3.52 9.07 1.57
C GLU A 342 -4.56 10.01 0.94
N GLY A 343 -5.25 10.79 1.77
CA GLY A 343 -6.20 11.83 1.37
C GLY A 343 -7.27 11.39 0.39
N LYS A 344 -7.56 12.22 -0.62
CA LYS A 344 -8.67 11.99 -1.59
C LYS A 344 -8.49 10.80 -2.56
N ASN A 345 -7.44 9.99 -2.40
CA ASN A 345 -6.96 9.06 -3.42
C ASN A 345 -7.60 7.68 -3.35
N SER A 346 -7.30 6.82 -4.34
CA SER A 346 -8.06 5.58 -4.55
C SER A 346 -7.22 4.37 -4.96
N VAL A 347 -7.59 3.22 -4.40
CA VAL A 347 -7.08 1.90 -4.80
C VAL A 347 -8.25 0.97 -5.13
N LYS A 348 -8.26 0.46 -6.36
CA LYS A 348 -9.20 -0.56 -6.84
C LYS A 348 -8.48 -1.87 -7.14
N LEU A 349 -8.83 -2.92 -6.41
CA LEU A 349 -8.37 -4.29 -6.65
C LEU A 349 -9.40 -5.10 -7.45
N THR A 350 -8.96 -5.97 -8.35
CA THR A 350 -9.87 -6.89 -9.07
C THR A 350 -9.19 -8.22 -9.33
N ASN A 351 -9.68 -9.32 -8.76
CA ASN A 351 -9.05 -10.64 -8.81
C ASN A 351 -7.57 -10.63 -8.37
N THR A 352 -7.25 -9.79 -7.39
CA THR A 352 -5.88 -9.59 -6.87
C THR A 352 -5.74 -10.29 -5.51
N SER A 353 -4.61 -10.93 -5.28
CA SER A 353 -4.27 -11.57 -4.00
C SER A 353 -3.33 -10.67 -3.21
N LEU A 354 -3.82 -10.07 -2.13
CA LEU A 354 -3.04 -9.31 -1.15
C LEU A 354 -2.68 -10.19 0.04
N THR A 355 -1.41 -10.14 0.46
CA THR A 355 -0.94 -10.68 1.75
C THR A 355 -0.06 -9.64 2.42
N ALA A 356 -0.41 -9.27 3.66
CA ALA A 356 0.34 -8.32 4.46
C ALA A 356 0.62 -8.87 5.86
N ASN A 357 1.79 -8.52 6.37
CA ASN A 357 2.33 -9.10 7.60
C ASN A 357 2.74 -8.06 8.65
N ASN A 358 2.95 -6.79 8.26
CA ASN A 358 3.13 -5.62 9.12
C ASN A 358 3.75 -5.92 10.50
N THR A 359 5.02 -6.29 10.51
CA THR A 359 5.75 -6.72 11.72
C THR A 359 6.60 -5.62 12.34
N LYS A 360 6.77 -4.47 11.67
CA LYS A 360 7.52 -3.32 12.17
C LYS A 360 6.77 -2.02 11.84
N LEU A 361 6.50 -1.23 12.88
CA LEU A 361 5.97 0.13 12.76
C LEU A 361 6.98 1.04 12.04
N ASN A 362 6.49 2.13 11.46
CA ASN A 362 7.33 3.11 10.75
C ASN A 362 6.82 4.53 10.98
N GLY A 363 7.74 5.48 11.19
CA GLY A 363 7.39 6.88 11.48
C GLY A 363 6.40 7.01 12.64
N GLN A 364 5.37 7.81 12.45
CA GLN A 364 4.33 8.09 13.46
C GLN A 364 3.35 6.92 13.74
N ALA A 365 3.47 5.76 13.07
CA ALA A 365 2.50 4.67 13.21
C ALA A 365 2.54 4.00 14.60
N LYS A 366 1.38 3.95 15.27
CA LYS A 366 1.18 3.32 16.61
C LYS A 366 0.41 2.00 16.56
N THR A 367 0.05 1.51 15.37
CA THR A 367 -0.74 0.28 15.18
C THR A 367 -0.30 -0.50 13.96
N TYR A 368 -0.63 -1.79 13.95
CA TYR A 368 -0.44 -2.69 12.81
C TYR A 368 -1.75 -2.88 12.03
N GLN A 369 -1.65 -2.88 10.70
CA GLN A 369 -2.79 -3.03 9.78
C GLN A 369 -2.38 -3.60 8.40
N SER A 370 -3.31 -4.28 7.72
CA SER A 370 -3.15 -4.67 6.31
C SER A 370 -3.43 -3.55 5.33
N VAL A 371 -4.49 -2.77 5.55
CA VAL A 371 -4.89 -1.66 4.69
C VAL A 371 -5.12 -0.43 5.56
N MET A 372 -4.41 0.65 5.27
CA MET A 372 -4.51 1.93 5.97
C MET A 372 -5.09 3.00 5.04
N LEU A 373 -6.05 3.77 5.54
CA LEU A 373 -6.58 4.96 4.87
C LEU A 373 -6.48 6.15 5.84
N TYR A 374 -5.76 7.20 5.46
CA TYR A 374 -5.53 8.36 6.33
C TYR A 374 -5.30 9.66 5.56
N GLN A 375 -5.09 10.76 6.29
CA GLN A 375 -4.52 12.01 5.77
C GLN A 375 -3.29 12.32 6.63
N SER A 376 -2.15 12.63 6.00
CA SER A 376 -0.96 13.13 6.69
C SER A 376 -0.97 14.67 6.76
N MET A 377 0.00 15.23 7.50
CA MET A 377 0.20 16.68 7.62
C MET A 377 1.25 17.23 6.64
N SER A 378 1.85 16.42 5.75
CA SER A 378 2.94 16.88 4.86
C SER A 378 2.46 17.76 3.69
N GLY A 379 1.18 17.65 3.32
CA GLY A 379 0.61 18.31 2.15
C GLY A 379 0.89 17.59 0.81
N ASP A 380 1.50 16.42 0.82
CA ASP A 380 1.78 15.64 -0.42
C ASP A 380 0.49 15.13 -1.10
N SER A 381 -0.55 14.89 -0.30
CA SER A 381 -1.90 14.58 -0.75
C SER A 381 -2.91 15.62 -0.28
N GLU A 382 -3.75 16.08 -1.21
CA GLU A 382 -4.93 16.89 -0.91
C GLU A 382 -5.95 16.13 -0.05
N ASN A 383 -6.56 16.85 0.90
CA ASN A 383 -7.68 16.38 1.72
C ASN A 383 -8.87 15.91 0.87
N GLY A 384 -9.62 14.92 1.38
CA GLY A 384 -10.87 14.49 0.76
C GLY A 384 -11.30 13.10 1.22
N THR A 385 -12.06 12.39 0.38
CA THR A 385 -12.52 11.02 0.67
C THR A 385 -11.58 9.97 0.06
N ALA A 386 -10.86 9.24 0.91
CA ALA A 386 -10.07 8.08 0.53
C ALA A 386 -10.97 6.93 0.05
N LYS A 387 -10.56 6.17 -0.98
CA LYS A 387 -11.42 5.13 -1.59
C LYS A 387 -10.69 3.81 -1.76
N PHE A 388 -11.02 2.81 -0.95
CA PHE A 388 -10.61 1.43 -1.19
C PHE A 388 -11.77 0.61 -1.78
N SER A 389 -11.50 -0.11 -2.87
CA SER A 389 -12.44 -1.07 -3.42
C SER A 389 -11.76 -2.37 -3.84
N ALA A 390 -12.44 -3.50 -3.65
CA ALA A 390 -11.96 -4.80 -4.08
C ALA A 390 -13.10 -5.69 -4.58
N THR A 391 -12.89 -6.34 -5.73
CA THR A 391 -13.84 -7.28 -6.32
C THR A 391 -13.14 -8.60 -6.65
N GLY A 392 -13.63 -9.71 -6.11
CA GLY A 392 -12.96 -11.01 -6.21
C GLY A 392 -11.58 -11.03 -5.52
N GLY A 393 -10.81 -12.08 -5.76
CA GLY A 393 -9.48 -12.23 -5.17
C GLY A 393 -9.49 -12.42 -3.65
N SER A 394 -8.42 -11.99 -2.98
CA SER A 394 -8.23 -12.25 -1.55
C SER A 394 -7.44 -11.18 -0.80
N ILE A 395 -7.72 -11.03 0.49
CA ILE A 395 -6.92 -10.22 1.45
C ILE A 395 -6.54 -11.12 2.62
N THR A 396 -5.25 -11.39 2.79
CA THR A 396 -4.69 -12.14 3.92
C THR A 396 -3.99 -11.19 4.88
N ASN A 397 -4.61 -10.92 6.02
CA ASN A 397 -4.02 -10.16 7.12
C ASN A 397 -3.37 -11.11 8.13
N LYS A 398 -2.05 -10.98 8.35
CA LYS A 398 -1.35 -11.78 9.37
C LYS A 398 -1.17 -11.07 10.71
N HIS A 399 -1.19 -9.74 10.76
CA HIS A 399 -0.91 -8.99 11.99
C HIS A 399 -1.75 -7.71 12.09
N GLY A 400 -2.17 -7.35 13.31
CA GLY A 400 -3.00 -6.17 13.53
C GLY A 400 -4.41 -6.27 12.94
N SER A 401 -4.94 -5.16 12.42
CA SER A 401 -6.28 -5.06 11.84
C SER A 401 -6.30 -5.29 10.31
N VAL A 402 -7.41 -5.75 9.74
CA VAL A 402 -7.52 -5.83 8.26
C VAL A 402 -7.58 -4.42 7.66
N PHE A 403 -8.42 -3.55 8.23
CA PHE A 403 -8.55 -2.14 7.85
C PHE A 403 -8.34 -1.22 9.06
N TYR A 404 -7.56 -0.15 8.87
CA TYR A 404 -7.45 0.97 9.80
C TYR A 404 -7.77 2.29 9.07
N VAL A 405 -8.64 3.11 9.66
CA VAL A 405 -8.95 4.46 9.18
C VAL A 405 -8.78 5.48 10.29
N THR A 406 -8.08 6.57 9.99
CA THR A 406 -7.78 7.66 10.93
C THR A 406 -7.59 8.99 10.20
N ASN A 407 -7.91 10.12 10.84
CA ASN A 407 -7.76 11.48 10.29
C ASN A 407 -8.35 11.70 8.88
N THR A 408 -9.36 10.94 8.45
CA THR A 408 -9.87 11.03 7.07
C THR A 408 -11.31 10.55 6.92
N THR A 409 -11.95 10.97 5.83
CA THR A 409 -13.21 10.37 5.36
C THR A 409 -12.89 9.25 4.38
N ALA A 410 -13.50 8.08 4.52
CA ALA A 410 -13.14 6.90 3.75
C ALA A 410 -14.35 6.09 3.27
N ASN A 411 -14.30 5.68 2.00
CA ASN A 411 -15.24 4.71 1.42
C ASN A 411 -14.52 3.38 1.19
N ILE A 412 -15.02 2.32 1.84
CA ILE A 412 -14.56 0.93 1.70
C ILE A 412 -15.67 0.15 1.01
N SER A 413 -15.36 -0.50 -0.12
CA SER A 413 -16.35 -1.29 -0.88
C SER A 413 -15.79 -2.66 -1.27
N LEU A 414 -16.41 -3.73 -0.76
CA LEU A 414 -15.98 -5.11 -1.00
C LEU A 414 -17.07 -5.91 -1.71
N ASN A 415 -16.69 -6.60 -2.79
CA ASN A 415 -17.56 -7.51 -3.53
C ASN A 415 -16.89 -8.88 -3.71
N HIS A 416 -17.42 -9.90 -3.02
CA HIS A 416 -16.99 -11.29 -3.16
C HIS A 416 -15.48 -11.53 -2.97
N VAL A 417 -14.87 -10.88 -1.98
CA VAL A 417 -13.42 -10.96 -1.67
C VAL A 417 -13.20 -12.00 -0.56
N LYS A 418 -12.24 -12.93 -0.73
CA LYS A 418 -11.84 -13.86 0.34
C LYS A 418 -10.95 -13.15 1.37
N ILE A 419 -11.50 -12.81 2.55
CA ILE A 419 -10.71 -12.28 3.67
C ILE A 419 -10.25 -13.44 4.56
N THR A 420 -8.94 -13.50 4.82
CA THR A 420 -8.33 -14.36 5.84
C THR A 420 -7.69 -13.45 6.89
N ASN A 421 -8.16 -13.50 8.14
CA ASN A 421 -7.59 -12.74 9.25
C ASN A 421 -6.93 -13.70 10.25
N SER A 422 -5.59 -13.72 10.29
CA SER A 422 -4.80 -14.59 11.17
C SER A 422 -4.21 -13.86 12.38
N ALA A 423 -4.50 -12.57 12.54
CA ALA A 423 -4.01 -11.78 13.66
C ALA A 423 -4.75 -12.09 14.97
N LYS A 424 -4.02 -12.28 16.08
CA LYS A 424 -4.57 -12.69 17.40
C LYS A 424 -5.78 -11.88 17.88
N GLY A 425 -5.86 -10.58 17.58
CA GLY A 425 -7.00 -9.74 17.97
C GLY A 425 -8.30 -9.99 17.19
N ASN A 426 -8.20 -10.58 16.00
CA ASN A 426 -9.25 -10.69 14.97
C ASN A 426 -10.03 -9.38 14.75
N VAL A 427 -9.31 -8.27 14.54
CA VAL A 427 -9.93 -6.97 14.22
C VAL A 427 -10.11 -6.86 12.71
N LEU A 428 -11.35 -6.69 12.26
CA LEU A 428 -11.70 -6.45 10.87
C LEU A 428 -11.48 -4.99 10.50
N LEU A 429 -12.05 -4.07 11.28
CA LEU A 429 -11.98 -2.63 11.05
C LEU A 429 -11.71 -1.90 12.36
N LYS A 430 -10.66 -1.08 12.40
CA LYS A 430 -10.47 -0.02 13.39
C LYS A 430 -10.74 1.33 12.73
N VAL A 431 -11.61 2.13 13.34
CA VAL A 431 -11.81 3.55 13.01
C VAL A 431 -11.50 4.36 14.27
N ALA A 432 -10.46 5.19 14.23
CA ALA A 432 -10.02 5.87 15.44
C ALA A 432 -9.22 7.15 15.18
N ALA A 433 -9.03 7.94 16.23
CA ALA A 433 -7.89 8.83 16.39
C ALA A 433 -6.56 8.09 16.16
N GLY A 434 -5.55 8.84 15.71
CA GLY A 434 -4.23 8.34 15.37
C GLY A 434 -3.13 9.32 15.75
N SER A 435 -1.99 9.22 15.07
CA SER A 435 -0.85 10.13 15.26
C SER A 435 -0.84 11.31 14.28
N TRP A 436 -1.92 11.49 13.50
CA TRP A 436 -2.05 12.50 12.45
C TRP A 436 -3.25 13.38 12.72
N GLY A 437 -3.19 14.66 12.37
CA GLY A 437 -4.26 15.62 12.59
C GLY A 437 -4.49 15.99 14.06
N ASN A 438 -5.42 16.91 14.28
CA ASN A 438 -5.65 17.53 15.58
C ASN A 438 -6.31 16.55 16.56
N SER A 439 -5.77 16.48 17.78
CA SER A 439 -6.34 15.67 18.86
C SER A 439 -7.80 16.04 19.11
N GLY A 440 -8.66 15.05 19.36
CA GLY A 440 -10.10 15.26 19.56
C GLY A 440 -10.93 15.39 18.27
N SER A 441 -10.32 15.59 17.10
CA SER A 441 -11.04 15.67 15.81
C SER A 441 -10.47 14.77 14.71
N ASN A 442 -9.30 14.17 14.91
CA ASN A 442 -8.61 13.27 13.98
C ASN A 442 -9.16 11.83 13.88
N GLY A 443 -10.46 11.65 14.12
CA GLY A 443 -11.13 10.37 13.90
C GLY A 443 -11.22 9.96 12.43
N GLY A 444 -11.60 8.71 12.19
CA GLY A 444 -12.00 8.26 10.85
C GLY A 444 -13.51 8.41 10.64
N LYS A 445 -13.94 8.79 9.43
CA LYS A 445 -15.36 8.88 9.04
C LYS A 445 -15.63 7.91 7.88
N VAL A 446 -16.18 6.73 8.17
CA VAL A 446 -16.18 5.59 7.24
C VAL A 446 -17.56 5.25 6.70
N THR A 447 -17.68 5.06 5.38
CA THR A 447 -18.76 4.25 4.79
C THR A 447 -18.19 2.92 4.31
N PHE A 448 -18.68 1.81 4.87
CA PHE A 448 -18.27 0.45 4.49
C PHE A 448 -19.46 -0.29 3.86
N THR A 449 -19.38 -0.51 2.55
CA THR A 449 -20.36 -1.32 1.79
C THR A 449 -19.82 -2.73 1.56
N ALA A 450 -20.58 -3.73 2.02
CA ALA A 450 -20.28 -5.15 1.84
C ALA A 450 -21.35 -5.78 0.93
N ASN A 451 -20.97 -6.13 -0.29
CA ASN A 451 -21.87 -6.60 -1.36
C ASN A 451 -21.56 -8.06 -1.71
N ARG A 452 -22.47 -9.01 -1.47
CA ARG A 452 -22.22 -10.45 -1.68
C ARG A 452 -20.90 -10.91 -1.02
N GLN A 453 -20.69 -10.42 0.20
CA GLN A 453 -19.42 -10.44 0.92
C GLN A 453 -19.58 -11.16 2.25
N LYS A 454 -18.63 -12.04 2.58
CA LYS A 454 -18.51 -12.65 3.91
C LYS A 454 -17.52 -11.82 4.74
N LEU A 455 -17.94 -11.30 5.89
CA LEU A 455 -17.14 -10.54 6.84
C LEU A 455 -17.05 -11.31 8.16
N SER A 456 -15.89 -11.21 8.83
CA SER A 456 -15.65 -11.84 10.13
C SER A 456 -14.70 -10.99 10.97
N GLY A 457 -14.90 -10.96 12.28
CA GLY A 457 -14.03 -10.27 13.24
C GLY A 457 -14.66 -9.02 13.87
N LYS A 458 -13.89 -8.35 14.72
CA LYS A 458 -14.32 -7.21 15.55
C LYS A 458 -14.24 -5.91 14.76
N ILE A 459 -15.21 -5.02 14.97
CA ILE A 459 -15.19 -3.64 14.51
C ILE A 459 -15.11 -2.71 15.73
N THR A 460 -14.21 -1.74 15.70
CA THR A 460 -14.07 -0.72 16.75
C THR A 460 -14.07 0.69 16.16
N VAL A 461 -14.90 1.56 16.74
CA VAL A 461 -15.09 2.97 16.36
C VAL A 461 -15.01 3.80 17.64
N ASP A 462 -14.00 4.67 17.75
CA ASP A 462 -13.80 5.49 18.97
C ASP A 462 -14.65 6.77 19.01
N LYS A 463 -14.62 7.48 20.15
CA LYS A 463 -15.50 8.63 20.45
C LYS A 463 -15.41 9.81 19.47
N VAL A 464 -14.37 9.88 18.63
CA VAL A 464 -14.18 10.95 17.62
C VAL A 464 -14.41 10.46 16.19
N SER A 465 -14.77 9.18 16.03
CA SER A 465 -14.90 8.48 14.75
C SER A 465 -16.35 8.11 14.43
N SER A 466 -16.62 7.81 13.16
CA SER A 466 -17.92 7.32 12.72
C SER A 466 -17.84 6.21 11.66
N LEU A 467 -18.86 5.36 11.64
CA LEU A 467 -19.03 4.26 10.69
C LEU A 467 -20.49 4.18 10.21
N THR A 468 -20.68 4.10 8.90
CA THR A 468 -21.90 3.61 8.26
C THR A 468 -21.59 2.26 7.60
N LEU A 469 -22.06 1.16 8.18
CA LEU A 469 -21.89 -0.20 7.67
C LEU A 469 -23.15 -0.65 6.91
N LYS A 470 -23.01 -1.04 5.64
CA LYS A 470 -24.13 -1.51 4.80
C LYS A 470 -23.86 -2.93 4.30
N LEU A 471 -24.67 -3.89 4.75
CA LEU A 471 -24.66 -5.28 4.26
C LEU A 471 -25.71 -5.44 3.15
N THR A 472 -25.27 -5.74 1.92
CA THR A 472 -26.14 -5.88 0.74
C THR A 472 -25.93 -7.19 -0.02
N ASN A 473 -26.93 -7.62 -0.79
CA ASN A 473 -26.85 -8.73 -1.75
C ASN A 473 -26.34 -10.07 -1.16
N LYS A 474 -27.03 -10.58 -0.13
CA LYS A 474 -26.68 -11.83 0.57
C LYS A 474 -25.30 -11.79 1.25
N SER A 475 -24.86 -10.62 1.70
CA SER A 475 -23.67 -10.47 2.56
C SER A 475 -23.92 -11.04 3.96
N THR A 476 -22.86 -11.56 4.58
CA THR A 476 -22.89 -11.99 5.98
C THR A 476 -21.79 -11.32 6.80
N PHE A 477 -22.06 -11.03 8.06
CA PHE A 477 -21.09 -10.56 9.03
C PHE A 477 -21.17 -11.44 10.29
N LYS A 478 -20.05 -12.07 10.70
CA LYS A 478 -19.93 -12.78 11.98
C LYS A 478 -18.92 -12.06 12.88
N GLY A 479 -19.41 -11.33 13.87
CA GLY A 479 -18.53 -10.51 14.70
C GLY A 479 -19.27 -9.49 15.55
N THR A 480 -18.49 -8.69 16.29
CA THR A 480 -18.99 -7.64 17.19
C THR A 480 -18.68 -6.24 16.67
N ILE A 481 -19.46 -5.26 17.13
CA ILE A 481 -19.16 -3.83 16.95
C ILE A 481 -19.12 -3.16 18.32
N ASN A 482 -18.05 -2.42 18.62
CA ASN A 482 -17.85 -1.67 19.87
C ASN A 482 -18.11 -2.47 21.16
N SER A 483 -17.70 -3.74 21.19
CA SER A 483 -17.91 -4.67 22.32
C SER A 483 -17.10 -4.34 23.59
N LYS A 484 -16.52 -3.13 23.70
CA LYS A 484 -16.03 -2.53 24.95
C LYS A 484 -16.74 -1.19 25.24
N LYS A 485 -18.02 -1.06 24.83
CA LYS A 485 -18.86 0.14 25.00
C LYS A 485 -18.23 1.43 24.44
N GLN A 486 -17.47 1.34 23.34
CA GLN A 486 -16.89 2.53 22.71
C GLN A 486 -18.00 3.42 22.12
N THR A 487 -17.91 4.73 22.35
CA THR A 487 -18.97 5.71 22.09
C THR A 487 -18.92 6.36 20.70
N GLY A 488 -18.18 5.78 19.74
CA GLY A 488 -18.16 6.27 18.36
C GLY A 488 -19.49 6.08 17.62
N THR A 489 -19.79 6.97 16.67
CA THR A 489 -21.08 6.97 15.96
C THR A 489 -21.15 5.82 14.95
N VAL A 490 -21.98 4.80 15.23
CA VAL A 490 -22.15 3.63 14.36
C VAL A 490 -23.58 3.53 13.85
N LYS A 491 -23.74 3.59 12.52
CA LYS A 491 -24.99 3.30 11.81
C LYS A 491 -24.86 1.99 11.05
N VAL A 492 -25.75 1.03 11.28
CA VAL A 492 -25.76 -0.28 10.59
C VAL A 492 -27.01 -0.47 9.75
N THR A 493 -26.86 -0.89 8.51
CA THR A 493 -27.95 -1.31 7.62
C THR A 493 -27.76 -2.78 7.24
N VAL A 494 -28.75 -3.62 7.56
CA VAL A 494 -28.79 -5.05 7.19
C VAL A 494 -29.93 -5.25 6.19
N ASN A 495 -29.62 -5.28 4.90
CA ASN A 495 -30.66 -5.42 3.86
C ASN A 495 -31.27 -6.84 3.80
N LYS A 496 -32.41 -6.97 3.13
CA LYS A 496 -33.10 -8.24 2.85
C LYS A 496 -32.13 -9.30 2.29
N GLY A 497 -32.17 -10.49 2.90
CA GLY A 497 -31.31 -11.63 2.57
C GLY A 497 -29.87 -11.55 3.11
N CYS A 498 -29.48 -10.48 3.80
CA CYS A 498 -28.20 -10.40 4.53
C CYS A 498 -28.34 -10.90 5.97
N THR A 499 -27.21 -11.26 6.60
CA THR A 499 -27.19 -11.75 7.99
C THR A 499 -26.07 -11.11 8.82
N TRP A 500 -26.38 -10.66 10.04
CA TRP A 500 -25.38 -10.36 11.07
C TRP A 500 -25.53 -11.37 12.23
N THR A 501 -24.48 -12.15 12.48
CA THR A 501 -24.37 -13.03 13.65
C THR A 501 -23.42 -12.40 14.67
N LEU A 502 -23.88 -12.18 15.90
CA LEU A 502 -23.04 -11.67 16.98
C LEU A 502 -22.02 -12.73 17.45
N THR A 503 -20.95 -12.27 18.09
CA THR A 503 -19.95 -13.13 18.77
C THR A 503 -19.46 -12.46 20.06
N GLY A 504 -20.41 -11.92 20.81
CA GLY A 504 -20.24 -11.00 21.93
C GLY A 504 -21.14 -9.77 21.77
N ASP A 505 -21.45 -9.11 22.88
CA ASP A 505 -22.33 -7.93 22.88
C ASP A 505 -21.82 -6.84 21.94
N SER A 506 -22.75 -6.13 21.32
CA SER A 506 -22.44 -5.11 20.32
C SER A 506 -23.24 -3.84 20.55
N TYR A 507 -22.62 -2.70 20.27
CA TYR A 507 -23.14 -1.38 20.61
C TYR A 507 -23.13 -0.52 19.35
N VAL A 508 -24.30 -0.01 18.95
CA VAL A 508 -24.47 0.83 17.76
C VAL A 508 -25.38 2.02 18.06
N THR A 509 -25.19 3.13 17.34
CA THR A 509 -26.00 4.34 17.50
C THR A 509 -27.34 4.22 16.77
N SER A 510 -27.36 3.61 15.58
CA SER A 510 -28.61 3.33 14.86
C SER A 510 -28.55 2.03 14.07
N LEU A 511 -29.71 1.39 13.93
CA LEU A 511 -29.90 0.16 13.16
C LEU A 511 -31.07 0.32 12.18
N THR A 512 -30.87 -0.13 10.95
CA THR A 512 -31.92 -0.35 9.95
C THR A 512 -31.86 -1.81 9.55
N ASN A 513 -32.81 -2.62 10.05
CA ASN A 513 -32.85 -4.06 9.77
C ASN A 513 -34.00 -4.42 8.82
N HIS A 514 -33.66 -5.09 7.72
CA HIS A 514 -34.58 -5.75 6.80
C HIS A 514 -34.13 -7.19 6.49
N GLY A 515 -33.10 -7.68 7.18
CA GLY A 515 -32.50 -9.00 7.03
C GLY A 515 -32.53 -9.78 8.35
N ARG A 516 -31.58 -10.70 8.53
CA ARG A 516 -31.52 -11.51 9.75
C ARG A 516 -30.44 -11.00 10.71
N ILE A 517 -30.81 -10.75 11.95
CA ILE A 517 -29.86 -10.68 13.06
C ILE A 517 -29.94 -12.01 13.81
N ASN A 518 -28.79 -12.59 14.15
CA ASN A 518 -28.67 -13.72 15.05
C ASN A 518 -27.88 -13.26 16.28
N THR A 519 -28.58 -13.11 17.39
CA THR A 519 -28.03 -12.70 18.69
C THR A 519 -27.03 -13.71 19.23
N ASN A 520 -27.17 -15.01 18.93
CA ASN A 520 -26.23 -16.06 19.34
C ASN A 520 -25.92 -16.03 20.87
N GLY A 521 -26.93 -15.73 21.70
CA GLY A 521 -26.76 -15.59 23.16
C GLY A 521 -26.13 -14.27 23.62
N HIS A 522 -26.07 -13.24 22.77
CA HIS A 522 -25.49 -11.92 23.07
C HIS A 522 -26.48 -10.79 22.80
N THR A 523 -26.27 -9.64 23.45
CA THR A 523 -27.14 -8.47 23.31
C THR A 523 -26.60 -7.49 22.27
N LEU A 524 -27.47 -7.08 21.34
CA LEU A 524 -27.24 -5.89 20.51
C LEU A 524 -27.91 -4.69 21.18
N TYR A 525 -27.13 -3.68 21.53
CA TYR A 525 -27.62 -2.41 22.04
C TYR A 525 -27.68 -1.38 20.91
N VAL A 526 -28.87 -0.85 20.64
CA VAL A 526 -29.13 0.24 19.69
C VAL A 526 -29.45 1.49 20.49
N ASN A 527 -28.62 2.52 20.37
CA ASN A 527 -28.70 3.75 21.17
C ASN A 527 -28.83 3.50 22.69
N GLY A 528 -28.11 2.50 23.21
CA GLY A 528 -28.16 2.08 24.62
C GLY A 528 -29.29 1.10 24.99
N VAL A 529 -30.33 0.97 24.15
CA VAL A 529 -31.48 0.06 24.41
C VAL A 529 -31.22 -1.32 23.81
N ALA A 530 -31.57 -2.38 24.53
CA ALA A 530 -31.45 -3.76 24.03
C ALA A 530 -32.44 -4.04 22.88
N TYR A 531 -31.92 -4.53 21.76
CA TYR A 531 -32.69 -4.88 20.56
C TYR A 531 -33.50 -6.16 20.79
N LYS A 532 -34.82 -6.11 20.57
CA LYS A 532 -35.76 -7.21 20.90
C LYS A 532 -36.09 -8.17 19.74
N GLY A 533 -35.85 -7.80 18.49
CA GLY A 533 -36.19 -8.61 17.30
C GLY A 533 -36.39 -7.76 16.06
#